data_AF-A0A0R1WKG9-F1
#
_entry.id   AF-A0A0R1WKG9-F1
#
_cell.length_a   1.000
_cell.length_b   1.000
_cell.length_c   1.000
_cell.angle_alpha   90.00
_cell.angle_beta   90.00
_cell.angle_gamma   90.00
#
_symmetry.space_group_name_H-M   'P 1'
#
loop_
_entity.id
_entity.type
_entity.pdbx_description
1 polymer ?
#
loop_
_entity_poly.entity_id
_entity_poly.type
_entity_poly.pdbx_seq_one_letter_code
_entity_poly.pdbx_strand_id
1 'polypeptide(L)'
;MKSISWKNKYLRIPIVTLITIALFAAVSYIALYQTEFYRHSIWTFLGPSDNRFHMMRIEGLYQSILHHNYFPLVNMSFMEGLGYISNIFYSDFLIYPAAIMRLMGFTPAQTIVRFYLLMNFLTFSVSFLCFYKVQRKYWNALVFSFVYTLANYRLHDMLFRHDLGEVGAFVFLPIAILGIYEIFYGERKRNWLFLTFGMTGIIYSHAISPILVAITIVVVMLCQLPELRVHPKRLLSLLWASICSGLLSIGYFLPMLEQLKHTTLRLTESKSILTAGADNLLDYFNWSVNNVINKPNIGFILLIAAVAAVVGIGKVENKAVKHFAIIGAVMFVCGSKIFPWVLLSKTPFKMIQYPWRFDMMATILLAIFVAADPLHLLKGNFVKAALIAFVTLLAISASYRMVNNLSTALVPYSEYDKASPFSIGGGQEYLPAGADVVPLEAEPQMPTIKAGKKAQITNFNRSDTRMTFNFKNAKKTVISLPVIAYYGFQSKESTGNVSKLTMNKKNNGLGEVTVSGKGQVVVDYYETHVQKTARHFSFWSLVVIVIGTILSLFNVKLDDFKKLYAKIKPKQETAKTESEEPKEADESTESTESTESTESTESTESTESTESTTDSSVDSENKSKE
;
A
#
# COMPACT_ATOMS: atom_id res chain seq x y z
N MET A 1 -33.43 -36.17 1.30
CA MET A 1 -33.24 -34.98 2.18
C MET A 1 -34.10 -33.84 1.68
N LYS A 2 -35.18 -33.53 2.38
CA LYS A 2 -36.12 -32.45 2.06
C LYS A 2 -35.44 -31.09 2.29
N SER A 3 -35.44 -30.28 1.23
CA SER A 3 -35.46 -28.81 1.20
C SER A 3 -35.32 -28.12 2.58
N ILE A 4 -34.11 -27.71 2.93
CA ILE A 4 -33.92 -26.57 3.84
C ILE A 4 -34.51 -25.35 3.11
N SER A 5 -35.62 -24.83 3.63
CA SER A 5 -36.31 -23.67 3.06
C SER A 5 -35.42 -22.42 3.18
N TRP A 6 -34.81 -22.02 2.06
CA TRP A 6 -34.00 -20.79 1.90
C TRP A 6 -34.83 -19.48 1.96
N LYS A 7 -35.98 -19.46 2.65
CA LYS A 7 -36.88 -18.30 2.69
C LYS A 7 -36.46 -17.21 3.68
N ASN A 8 -35.63 -17.51 4.68
CA ASN A 8 -35.19 -16.50 5.64
C ASN A 8 -33.96 -15.71 5.13
N LYS A 9 -34.20 -14.49 4.64
CA LYS A 9 -33.15 -13.58 4.13
C LYS A 9 -32.09 -13.28 5.20
N TYR A 10 -32.46 -13.24 6.48
CA TYR A 10 -31.55 -12.99 7.60
C TYR A 10 -30.55 -14.13 7.83
N LEU A 11 -30.91 -15.37 7.47
CA LEU A 11 -29.99 -16.52 7.54
C LEU A 11 -29.19 -16.70 6.23
N ARG A 12 -29.77 -16.34 5.09
CA ARG A 12 -29.14 -16.49 3.77
C ARG A 12 -27.89 -15.63 3.58
N ILE A 13 -27.95 -14.36 3.97
CA ILE A 13 -26.82 -13.42 3.80
C ILE A 13 -25.57 -13.89 4.57
N PRO A 14 -25.63 -14.17 5.89
CA PRO A 14 -24.45 -14.62 6.62
C PRO A 14 -23.90 -15.95 6.10
N ILE A 15 -24.77 -16.90 5.71
CA ILE A 15 -24.32 -18.17 5.11
C ILE A 15 -23.55 -17.93 3.80
N VAL A 16 -24.10 -17.13 2.89
CA VAL A 16 -23.42 -16.83 1.61
C VAL A 16 -22.09 -16.10 1.86
N THR A 17 -22.04 -15.18 2.82
CA THR A 17 -20.82 -14.49 3.21
C THR A 17 -19.77 -15.47 3.74
N LEU A 18 -20.15 -16.37 4.65
CA LEU A 18 -19.24 -17.40 5.19
C LEU A 18 -18.72 -18.34 4.11
N ILE A 19 -19.59 -18.77 3.18
CA ILE A 19 -19.20 -19.59 2.02
C ILE A 19 -18.21 -18.83 1.14
N THR A 20 -18.43 -17.52 0.90
CA THR A 20 -17.53 -16.68 0.11
C THR A 20 -16.16 -16.56 0.76
N ILE A 21 -16.11 -16.32 2.07
CA ILE A 21 -14.89 -16.23 2.85
C ILE A 21 -14.13 -17.56 2.80
N ALA A 22 -14.82 -18.68 3.04
CA ALA A 22 -14.24 -20.02 2.98
C ALA A 22 -13.70 -20.33 1.57
N LEU A 23 -14.42 -19.96 0.52
CA LEU A 23 -13.98 -20.10 -0.86
C LEU A 23 -12.70 -19.32 -1.14
N PHE A 24 -12.64 -18.04 -0.74
CA PHE A 24 -11.44 -17.21 -0.92
C PHE A 24 -10.24 -17.77 -0.15
N ALA A 25 -10.44 -18.24 1.09
CA ALA A 25 -9.38 -18.86 1.87
C ALA A 25 -8.89 -20.18 1.23
N ALA A 26 -9.81 -21.05 0.79
CA ALA A 26 -9.48 -22.33 0.16
C ALA A 26 -8.71 -22.13 -1.14
N VAL A 27 -9.16 -21.22 -2.01
CA VAL A 27 -8.48 -20.93 -3.28
C VAL A 27 -7.13 -20.25 -3.05
N SER A 28 -7.01 -19.37 -2.04
CA SER A 28 -5.72 -18.79 -1.66
C SER A 28 -4.72 -19.86 -1.27
N TYR A 29 -5.14 -20.88 -0.50
CA TYR A 29 -4.28 -22.01 -0.14
C TYR A 29 -3.91 -22.87 -1.35
N ILE A 30 -4.90 -23.27 -2.16
CA ILE A 30 -4.67 -24.15 -3.31
C ILE A 30 -3.76 -23.49 -4.35
N ALA A 31 -3.91 -22.20 -4.62
CA ALA A 31 -3.08 -21.47 -5.58
C ALA A 31 -1.60 -21.39 -5.16
N LEU A 32 -1.34 -21.36 -3.85
CA LEU A 32 0.00 -21.32 -3.26
C LEU A 32 0.57 -22.72 -2.96
N TYR A 33 -0.25 -23.77 -2.98
CA TYR A 33 0.16 -25.09 -2.47
C TYR A 33 1.45 -25.61 -3.10
N GLN A 34 1.57 -25.53 -4.42
CA GLN A 34 2.72 -26.06 -5.15
C GLN A 34 4.02 -25.31 -4.85
N THR A 35 3.96 -23.99 -4.65
CA THR A 35 5.14 -23.16 -4.45
C THR A 35 5.50 -23.02 -2.98
N GLU A 36 4.50 -22.91 -2.10
CA GLU A 36 4.72 -22.52 -0.70
C GLU A 36 4.56 -23.66 0.30
N PHE A 37 3.83 -24.73 -0.01
CA PHE A 37 3.47 -25.77 0.98
C PHE A 37 3.96 -27.17 0.63
N TYR A 38 4.13 -27.44 -0.67
CA TYR A 38 4.50 -28.77 -1.16
C TYR A 38 5.83 -29.21 -0.52
N ARG A 39 5.78 -30.37 0.18
CA ARG A 39 6.92 -30.95 0.91
C ARG A 39 7.57 -29.99 1.93
N HIS A 40 6.80 -29.09 2.56
CA HIS A 40 7.33 -28.10 3.50
C HIS A 40 8.49 -27.28 2.89
N SER A 41 8.30 -26.84 1.64
CA SER A 41 9.29 -26.12 0.86
C SER A 41 8.68 -24.86 0.24
N ILE A 42 9.51 -23.85 0.03
CA ILE A 42 9.18 -22.58 -0.64
C ILE A 42 9.93 -22.54 -1.96
N TRP A 43 9.23 -22.19 -3.04
CA TRP A 43 9.86 -21.92 -4.32
C TRP A 43 10.50 -20.54 -4.28
N THR A 44 11.82 -20.45 -4.24
CA THR A 44 12.55 -19.18 -4.17
C THR A 44 14.02 -19.36 -4.55
N PHE A 45 14.67 -18.25 -4.92
CA PHE A 45 16.12 -18.22 -5.10
C PHE A 45 16.80 -17.88 -3.78
N LEU A 46 17.70 -18.76 -3.32
CA LEU A 46 18.45 -18.59 -2.07
C LEU A 46 19.50 -17.47 -2.09
N GLY A 47 19.91 -17.02 -3.29
CA GLY A 47 20.78 -15.87 -3.46
C GLY A 47 20.06 -14.52 -3.23
N PRO A 48 20.75 -13.39 -3.49
CA PRO A 48 20.12 -12.08 -3.47
C PRO A 48 18.89 -12.05 -4.37
N SER A 49 17.73 -11.96 -3.75
CA SER A 49 16.42 -11.96 -4.42
C SER A 49 15.43 -11.10 -3.63
N ASP A 50 14.37 -10.63 -4.30
CA ASP A 50 13.35 -9.81 -3.65
C ASP A 50 12.67 -10.56 -2.50
N ASN A 51 12.46 -11.88 -2.65
CA ASN A 51 11.91 -12.73 -1.61
C ASN A 51 12.73 -12.67 -0.31
N ARG A 52 14.06 -12.89 -0.43
CA ARG A 52 14.99 -12.85 0.70
C ARG A 52 15.12 -11.44 1.26
N PHE A 53 15.14 -10.42 0.40
CA PHE A 53 15.16 -9.01 0.79
C PHE A 53 13.94 -8.64 1.65
N HIS A 54 12.73 -8.99 1.20
CA HIS A 54 11.52 -8.70 1.96
C HIS A 54 11.43 -9.50 3.26
N MET A 55 11.93 -10.74 3.30
CA MET A 55 12.03 -11.49 4.54
C MET A 55 13.01 -10.84 5.53
N MET A 56 14.16 -10.34 5.06
CA MET A 56 15.08 -9.57 5.91
C MET A 56 14.47 -8.25 6.41
N ARG A 57 13.59 -7.61 5.62
CA ARG A 57 12.80 -6.47 6.09
C ARG A 57 11.86 -6.85 7.24
N ILE A 58 11.13 -7.97 7.09
CA ILE A 58 10.24 -8.50 8.13
C ILE A 58 11.03 -8.85 9.39
N GLU A 59 12.17 -9.53 9.23
CA GLU A 59 13.03 -9.91 10.36
C GLU A 59 13.56 -8.67 11.09
N GLY A 60 14.04 -7.66 10.36
CA GLY A 60 14.51 -6.44 11.01
C GLY A 60 13.42 -5.61 11.67
N LEU A 61 12.20 -5.59 11.13
CA LEU A 61 11.06 -4.97 11.82
C LEU A 61 10.72 -5.74 13.11
N TYR A 62 10.73 -7.08 13.06
CA TYR A 62 10.55 -7.93 14.23
C TYR A 62 11.63 -7.66 15.30
N GLN A 63 12.91 -7.64 14.91
CA GLN A 63 14.02 -7.33 15.82
C GLN A 63 13.90 -5.92 16.39
N SER A 64 13.52 -4.92 15.59
CA SER A 64 13.33 -3.55 16.05
C SER A 64 12.22 -3.46 17.11
N ILE A 65 11.10 -4.16 16.90
CA ILE A 65 9.99 -4.19 17.87
C ILE A 65 10.42 -4.82 19.20
N LEU A 66 11.25 -5.88 19.19
CA LEU A 66 11.81 -6.48 20.40
C LEU A 66 12.69 -5.49 21.19
N HIS A 67 13.31 -4.53 20.50
CA HIS A 67 14.12 -3.46 21.09
C HIS A 67 13.30 -2.18 21.36
N HIS A 68 11.97 -2.25 21.33
CA HIS A 68 11.05 -1.12 21.52
C HIS A 68 11.15 -0.01 20.47
N ASN A 69 11.72 -0.30 19.31
CA ASN A 69 11.75 0.57 18.15
C ASN A 69 10.62 0.18 17.17
N TYR A 70 9.46 0.82 17.30
CA TYR A 70 8.26 0.48 16.53
C TYR A 70 8.23 1.09 15.11
N PHE A 71 9.05 2.10 14.83
CA PHE A 71 9.11 2.78 13.53
C PHE A 71 10.57 2.88 13.05
N PRO A 72 11.24 1.73 12.86
CA PRO A 72 12.66 1.72 12.52
C PRO A 72 12.90 2.37 11.15
N LEU A 73 13.86 3.30 11.10
CA LEU A 73 14.29 3.94 9.85
C LEU A 73 15.49 3.22 9.21
N VAL A 74 16.30 2.56 10.04
CA VAL A 74 17.43 1.72 9.61
C VAL A 74 17.19 0.32 10.13
N ASN A 75 17.31 -0.66 9.25
CA ASN A 75 17.19 -2.06 9.60
C ASN A 75 18.57 -2.65 9.85
N MET A 76 18.83 -2.97 11.11
CA MET A 76 20.11 -3.50 11.59
C MET A 76 20.28 -5.01 11.38
N SER A 77 19.26 -5.72 10.89
CA SER A 77 19.39 -7.13 10.52
C SER A 77 20.09 -7.33 9.17
N PHE A 78 20.18 -6.28 8.35
CA PHE A 78 20.95 -6.33 7.10
C PHE A 78 22.46 -6.20 7.33
N MET A 79 23.20 -6.83 6.41
CA MET A 79 24.66 -6.78 6.31
C MET A 79 25.36 -7.04 7.64
N GLU A 80 24.92 -8.08 8.35
CA GLU A 80 25.48 -8.53 9.64
C GLU A 80 25.54 -7.43 10.72
N GLY A 81 24.64 -6.44 10.67
CA GLY A 81 24.61 -5.35 11.64
C GLY A 81 25.31 -4.08 11.19
N LEU A 82 25.74 -3.97 9.94
CA LEU A 82 26.18 -2.70 9.35
C LEU A 82 24.99 -1.75 9.07
N GLY A 83 23.78 -2.28 8.96
CA GLY A 83 22.54 -1.53 8.81
C GLY A 83 22.22 -1.11 7.37
N TYR A 84 20.94 -1.20 7.00
CA TYR A 84 20.45 -0.80 5.67
C TYR A 84 19.19 0.07 5.79
N ILE A 85 19.15 1.18 5.05
CA ILE A 85 18.10 2.22 5.19
C ILE A 85 16.86 1.96 4.32
N SER A 86 16.61 0.69 3.96
CA SER A 86 15.51 0.34 3.08
C SER A 86 14.13 0.73 3.62
N ASN A 87 13.96 0.79 4.94
CA ASN A 87 12.69 1.13 5.61
C ASN A 87 12.21 2.57 5.33
N ILE A 88 13.11 3.49 4.98
CA ILE A 88 12.72 4.85 4.54
C ILE A 88 12.12 4.82 3.13
N PHE A 89 12.64 3.95 2.26
CA PHE A 89 12.26 3.89 0.85
C PHE A 89 11.15 2.86 0.59
N TYR A 90 11.01 1.88 1.48
CA TYR A 90 9.93 0.93 1.50
C TYR A 90 9.19 1.02 2.82
N SER A 91 7.92 1.39 2.76
CA SER A 91 7.07 1.44 3.95
C SER A 91 6.95 0.08 4.63
N ASP A 92 7.06 0.08 5.94
CA ASP A 92 6.86 -1.10 6.78
C ASP A 92 5.38 -1.37 7.08
N PHE A 93 4.48 -0.42 6.78
CA PHE A 93 3.06 -0.50 7.11
C PHE A 93 2.42 -1.82 6.63
N LEU A 94 2.75 -2.24 5.42
CA LEU A 94 2.22 -3.47 4.83
C LEU A 94 2.70 -4.74 5.55
N ILE A 95 3.92 -4.73 6.10
CA ILE A 95 4.58 -5.93 6.64
C ILE A 95 4.47 -6.09 8.16
N TYR A 96 3.83 -5.15 8.88
CA TYR A 96 3.54 -5.33 10.32
C TYR A 96 2.80 -6.63 10.64
N PRO A 97 1.77 -7.07 9.87
CA PRO A 97 1.14 -8.36 10.11
C PRO A 97 2.13 -9.54 10.07
N ALA A 98 3.13 -9.49 9.19
CA ALA A 98 4.18 -10.51 9.12
C ALA A 98 5.16 -10.42 10.29
N ALA A 99 5.55 -9.21 10.72
CA ALA A 99 6.38 -9.05 11.92
C ALA A 99 5.66 -9.53 13.19
N ILE A 100 4.34 -9.33 13.29
CA ILE A 100 3.51 -9.88 14.38
C ILE A 100 3.52 -11.41 14.34
N MET A 101 3.47 -12.04 13.17
CA MET A 101 3.62 -13.50 13.05
C MET A 101 4.99 -13.99 13.57
N ARG A 102 6.07 -13.24 13.34
CA ARG A 102 7.39 -13.53 13.93
C ARG A 102 7.35 -13.44 15.46
N LEU A 103 6.71 -12.41 16.01
CA LEU A 103 6.52 -12.26 17.47
C LEU A 103 5.68 -13.41 18.08
N MET A 104 4.75 -14.00 17.31
CA MET A 104 3.98 -15.17 17.72
C MET A 104 4.79 -16.49 17.70
N GLY A 105 6.04 -16.46 17.23
CA GLY A 105 6.94 -17.62 17.20
C GLY A 105 6.98 -18.38 15.87
N PHE A 106 6.35 -17.89 14.80
CA PHE A 106 6.46 -18.53 13.48
C PHE A 106 7.84 -18.32 12.87
N THR A 107 8.42 -19.33 12.25
CA THR A 107 9.71 -19.22 11.56
C THR A 107 9.62 -18.26 10.35
N PRO A 108 10.75 -17.76 9.80
CA PRO A 108 10.75 -16.96 8.57
C PRO A 108 9.93 -17.57 7.42
N ALA A 109 10.12 -18.86 7.12
CA ALA A 109 9.38 -19.59 6.09
C ALA A 109 7.87 -19.61 6.40
N GLN A 110 7.51 -19.98 7.62
CA GLN A 110 6.10 -20.01 8.02
C GLN A 110 5.45 -18.63 7.94
N THR A 111 6.19 -17.58 8.28
CA THR A 111 5.73 -16.20 8.25
C THR A 111 5.43 -15.75 6.83
N ILE A 112 6.38 -15.90 5.90
CA ILE A 112 6.21 -15.41 4.53
C ILE A 112 5.06 -16.14 3.81
N VAL A 113 4.96 -17.46 3.98
CA VAL A 113 3.92 -18.29 3.37
C VAL A 113 2.52 -17.91 3.88
N ARG A 114 2.37 -17.69 5.19
CA ARG A 114 1.09 -17.24 5.78
C ARG A 114 0.76 -15.81 5.39
N PHE A 115 1.78 -14.97 5.22
CA PHE A 115 1.58 -13.62 4.72
C PHE A 115 1.10 -13.63 3.27
N TYR A 116 1.63 -14.49 2.39
CA TYR A 116 1.08 -14.67 1.03
C TYR A 116 -0.38 -15.16 1.03
N LEU A 117 -0.75 -16.08 1.93
CA LEU A 117 -2.15 -16.48 2.11
C LEU A 117 -3.03 -15.27 2.47
N LEU A 118 -2.59 -14.46 3.43
CA LEU A 118 -3.30 -13.24 3.84
C LEU A 118 -3.45 -12.27 2.66
N MET A 119 -2.38 -12.03 1.90
CA MET A 119 -2.39 -11.10 0.76
C MET A 119 -3.33 -11.56 -0.37
N ASN A 120 -3.36 -12.86 -0.67
CA ASN A 120 -4.34 -13.42 -1.61
C ASN A 120 -5.77 -13.25 -1.11
N PHE A 121 -6.04 -13.63 0.14
CA PHE A 121 -7.36 -13.52 0.74
C PHE A 121 -7.87 -12.08 0.74
N LEU A 122 -7.01 -11.11 1.11
CA LEU A 122 -7.33 -9.70 1.08
C LEU A 122 -7.59 -9.20 -0.34
N THR A 123 -6.79 -9.63 -1.33
CA THR A 123 -7.01 -9.24 -2.73
C THR A 123 -8.36 -9.75 -3.24
N PHE A 124 -8.70 -11.02 -3.00
CA PHE A 124 -10.01 -11.58 -3.35
C PHE A 124 -11.16 -10.78 -2.70
N SER A 125 -11.03 -10.50 -1.40
CA SER A 125 -12.05 -9.81 -0.62
C SER A 125 -12.26 -8.37 -1.09
N VAL A 126 -11.18 -7.60 -1.23
CA VAL A 126 -11.24 -6.19 -1.63
C VAL A 126 -11.74 -6.05 -3.06
N SER A 127 -11.23 -6.86 -3.99
CA SER A 127 -11.68 -6.84 -5.39
C SER A 127 -13.17 -7.17 -5.51
N PHE A 128 -13.62 -8.25 -4.84
CA PHE A 128 -15.04 -8.62 -4.79
C PHE A 128 -15.91 -7.46 -4.29
N LEU A 129 -15.56 -6.88 -3.14
CA LEU A 129 -16.34 -5.82 -2.51
C LEU A 129 -16.40 -4.55 -3.38
N CYS A 130 -15.27 -4.15 -3.99
CA CYS A 130 -15.20 -2.98 -4.86
C CYS A 130 -16.10 -3.14 -6.10
N PHE A 131 -16.03 -4.30 -6.77
CA PHE A 131 -16.86 -4.55 -7.94
C PHE A 131 -18.33 -4.74 -7.58
N TYR A 132 -18.62 -5.44 -6.48
CA TYR A 132 -20.00 -5.63 -6.02
C TYR A 132 -20.67 -4.31 -5.66
N LYS A 133 -19.94 -3.33 -5.10
CA LYS A 133 -20.48 -1.99 -4.83
C LYS A 133 -21.03 -1.31 -6.08
N VAL A 134 -20.35 -1.47 -7.22
CA VAL A 134 -20.73 -0.85 -8.50
C VAL A 134 -21.87 -1.60 -9.19
N GLN A 135 -21.72 -2.91 -9.44
CA GLN A 135 -22.70 -3.65 -10.26
C GLN A 135 -23.79 -4.36 -9.45
N ARG A 136 -23.61 -4.57 -8.15
CA ARG A 136 -24.54 -5.32 -7.28
C ARG A 136 -24.89 -6.72 -7.78
N LYS A 137 -24.01 -7.32 -8.59
CA LYS A 137 -24.15 -8.68 -9.15
C LYS A 137 -23.12 -9.60 -8.51
N TYR A 138 -23.58 -10.46 -7.60
CA TYR A 138 -22.73 -11.37 -6.81
C TYR A 138 -21.78 -12.21 -7.68
N TRP A 139 -22.33 -12.91 -8.69
CA TRP A 139 -21.51 -13.76 -9.57
C TRP A 139 -20.52 -12.98 -10.43
N ASN A 140 -20.85 -11.75 -10.85
CA ASN A 140 -19.92 -10.90 -11.59
C ASN A 140 -18.78 -10.43 -10.68
N ALA A 141 -19.09 -10.09 -9.42
CA ALA A 141 -18.08 -9.75 -8.42
C ALA A 141 -17.16 -10.94 -8.10
N LEU A 142 -17.68 -12.17 -8.05
CA LEU A 142 -16.85 -13.38 -7.96
C LEU A 142 -15.96 -13.55 -9.20
N VAL A 143 -16.49 -13.37 -10.41
CA VAL A 143 -15.67 -13.44 -11.63
C VAL A 143 -14.55 -12.40 -11.59
N PHE A 144 -14.86 -11.16 -11.20
CA PHE A 144 -13.84 -10.11 -11.06
C PHE A 144 -12.75 -10.51 -10.06
N SER A 145 -13.12 -10.97 -8.87
CA SER A 145 -12.13 -11.28 -7.83
C SER A 145 -11.21 -12.42 -8.22
N PHE A 146 -11.71 -13.44 -8.92
CA PHE A 146 -10.90 -14.55 -9.42
C PHE A 146 -10.02 -14.17 -10.61
N VAL A 147 -10.60 -13.55 -11.63
CA VAL A 147 -9.85 -13.14 -12.84
C VAL A 147 -8.73 -12.16 -12.49
N TYR A 148 -8.97 -11.26 -11.53
CA TYR A 148 -7.97 -10.29 -11.08
C TYR A 148 -6.91 -10.90 -10.16
N THR A 149 -7.33 -11.62 -9.10
CA THR A 149 -6.39 -12.11 -8.07
C THR A 149 -5.46 -13.20 -8.61
N LEU A 150 -5.96 -14.02 -9.55
CA LEU A 150 -5.23 -15.14 -10.14
C LEU A 150 -4.67 -14.84 -11.53
N ALA A 151 -4.63 -13.56 -11.94
CA ALA A 151 -3.99 -13.17 -13.20
C ALA A 151 -2.49 -13.48 -13.18
N ASN A 152 -1.94 -13.90 -14.33
CA ASN A 152 -0.54 -14.32 -14.43
C ASN A 152 0.43 -13.23 -13.99
N TYR A 153 0.15 -11.96 -14.29
CA TYR A 153 1.04 -10.85 -13.91
C TYR A 153 1.13 -10.71 -12.39
N ARG A 154 0.00 -10.80 -11.68
CA ARG A 154 0.00 -10.80 -10.21
C ARG A 154 0.65 -12.07 -9.63
N LEU A 155 0.40 -13.25 -10.22
CA LEU A 155 1.04 -14.50 -9.81
C LEU A 155 2.56 -14.45 -10.06
N HIS A 156 3.02 -13.82 -11.14
CA HIS A 156 4.43 -13.58 -11.39
C HIS A 156 5.05 -12.76 -10.26
N ASP A 157 4.41 -11.67 -9.86
CA ASP A 157 4.91 -10.80 -8.80
C ASP A 157 4.94 -11.47 -7.44
N MET A 158 3.98 -12.35 -7.15
CA MET A 158 3.90 -13.03 -5.87
C MET A 158 4.75 -14.30 -5.79
N LEU A 159 4.73 -15.14 -6.83
CA LEU A 159 5.29 -16.50 -6.81
C LEU A 159 6.65 -16.62 -7.46
N PHE A 160 6.98 -15.77 -8.43
CA PHE A 160 8.27 -15.81 -9.09
C PHE A 160 9.17 -14.69 -8.59
N ARG A 161 8.71 -13.44 -8.74
CA ARG A 161 9.46 -12.24 -8.36
C ARG A 161 9.50 -12.07 -6.85
N HIS A 162 8.39 -12.37 -6.16
CA HIS A 162 8.19 -12.18 -4.73
C HIS A 162 8.29 -10.71 -4.28
N ASP A 163 7.89 -9.76 -5.12
CA ASP A 163 7.84 -8.34 -4.75
C ASP A 163 6.61 -8.07 -3.88
N LEU A 164 6.82 -8.08 -2.56
CA LEU A 164 5.75 -7.83 -1.60
C LEU A 164 5.17 -6.42 -1.71
N GLY A 165 5.94 -5.45 -2.22
CA GLY A 165 5.45 -4.11 -2.45
C GLY A 165 4.38 -4.10 -3.54
N GLU A 166 4.68 -4.65 -4.71
CA GLU A 166 3.71 -4.70 -5.82
C GLU A 166 2.52 -5.60 -5.49
N VAL A 167 2.74 -6.75 -4.83
CA VAL A 167 1.65 -7.61 -4.30
C VAL A 167 0.74 -6.83 -3.34
N GLY A 168 1.32 -5.95 -2.52
CA GLY A 168 0.58 -4.98 -1.70
C GLY A 168 -0.27 -4.01 -2.51
N ALA A 169 0.31 -3.42 -3.54
CA ALA A 169 -0.40 -2.51 -4.43
C ALA A 169 -1.62 -3.18 -5.07
N PHE A 170 -1.55 -4.46 -5.44
CA PHE A 170 -2.71 -5.21 -5.97
C PHE A 170 -3.88 -5.32 -4.99
N VAL A 171 -3.66 -5.29 -3.68
CA VAL A 171 -4.76 -5.28 -2.69
C VAL A 171 -5.53 -3.96 -2.76
N PHE A 172 -4.82 -2.83 -2.85
CA PHE A 172 -5.41 -1.48 -2.80
C PHE A 172 -5.86 -0.95 -4.17
N LEU A 173 -5.33 -1.51 -5.26
CA LEU A 173 -5.63 -1.05 -6.61
C LEU A 173 -7.13 -1.10 -6.98
N PRO A 174 -7.93 -2.12 -6.62
CA PRO A 174 -9.38 -2.08 -6.83
C PRO A 174 -10.08 -0.92 -6.14
N ILE A 175 -9.58 -0.49 -4.98
CA ILE A 175 -10.11 0.67 -4.25
C ILE A 175 -9.80 1.96 -5.01
N ALA A 176 -8.57 2.09 -5.53
CA ALA A 176 -8.17 3.22 -6.35
C ALA A 176 -9.01 3.31 -7.64
N ILE A 177 -9.17 2.21 -8.38
CA ILE A 177 -9.99 2.16 -9.59
C ILE A 177 -11.47 2.43 -9.29
N LEU A 178 -12.00 1.94 -8.16
CA LEU A 178 -13.34 2.31 -7.69
C LEU A 178 -13.47 3.83 -7.47
N GLY A 179 -12.46 4.46 -6.87
CA GLY A 179 -12.42 5.91 -6.71
C GLY A 179 -12.40 6.68 -8.03
N ILE A 180 -11.62 6.20 -9.01
CA ILE A 180 -11.61 6.75 -10.38
C ILE A 180 -13.01 6.60 -11.00
N TYR A 181 -13.60 5.41 -10.91
CA TYR A 181 -14.94 5.14 -11.43
C TYR A 181 -15.98 6.10 -10.83
N GLU A 182 -16.00 6.26 -9.51
CA GLU A 182 -16.97 7.11 -8.82
C GLU A 182 -16.79 8.60 -9.15
N ILE A 183 -15.55 9.07 -9.33
CA ILE A 183 -15.28 10.47 -9.70
C ILE A 183 -15.75 10.78 -11.13
N PHE A 184 -15.51 9.89 -12.10
CA PHE A 184 -15.73 10.19 -13.52
C PHE A 184 -17.02 9.60 -14.11
N TYR A 185 -17.58 8.54 -13.54
CA TYR A 185 -18.74 7.82 -14.09
C TYR A 185 -19.86 7.61 -13.06
N GLY A 186 -19.53 7.58 -11.77
CA GLY A 186 -20.48 7.39 -10.69
C GLY A 186 -21.05 8.66 -10.09
N GLU A 187 -21.65 8.50 -8.91
CA GLU A 187 -22.25 9.58 -8.13
C GLU A 187 -21.17 10.27 -7.29
N ARG A 188 -20.99 11.57 -7.52
CA ARG A 188 -19.87 12.36 -6.97
C ARG A 188 -19.77 12.42 -5.44
N LYS A 189 -20.87 12.25 -4.69
CA LYS A 189 -20.94 12.60 -3.25
C LYS A 189 -19.97 11.74 -2.42
N ARG A 190 -18.82 12.32 -2.02
CA ARG A 190 -17.77 11.77 -1.13
C ARG A 190 -17.10 10.45 -1.54
N ASN A 191 -17.48 9.85 -2.66
CA ASN A 191 -16.84 8.64 -3.17
C ASN A 191 -15.38 8.85 -3.65
N TRP A 192 -14.90 10.10 -3.68
CA TRP A 192 -13.48 10.41 -3.91
C TRP A 192 -12.55 9.92 -2.77
N LEU A 193 -13.10 9.59 -1.59
CA LEU A 193 -12.35 8.96 -0.50
C LEU A 193 -11.83 7.57 -0.88
N PHE A 194 -12.50 6.84 -1.78
CA PHE A 194 -11.96 5.57 -2.30
C PHE A 194 -10.64 5.80 -3.02
N LEU A 195 -10.53 6.87 -3.83
CA LEU A 195 -9.28 7.21 -4.47
C LEU A 195 -8.21 7.63 -3.45
N THR A 196 -8.60 8.36 -2.41
CA THR A 196 -7.70 8.78 -1.32
C THR A 196 -7.06 7.57 -0.63
N PHE A 197 -7.88 6.64 -0.13
CA PHE A 197 -7.39 5.47 0.59
C PHE A 197 -6.73 4.45 -0.33
N GLY A 198 -7.25 4.28 -1.55
CA GLY A 198 -6.63 3.45 -2.57
C GLY A 198 -5.23 3.94 -2.92
N MET A 199 -5.06 5.22 -3.25
CA MET A 199 -3.74 5.78 -3.55
C MET A 199 -2.80 5.76 -2.36
N THR A 200 -3.28 6.10 -1.16
CA THR A 200 -2.46 6.04 0.06
C THR A 200 -1.97 4.61 0.30
N GLY A 201 -2.85 3.61 0.22
CA GLY A 201 -2.48 2.20 0.38
C GLY A 201 -1.46 1.73 -0.65
N ILE A 202 -1.60 2.16 -1.92
CA ILE A 202 -0.62 1.88 -2.97
C ILE A 202 0.73 2.54 -2.65
N ILE A 203 0.77 3.81 -2.25
CA ILE A 203 2.01 4.53 -1.89
C ILE A 203 2.75 3.81 -0.75
N TYR A 204 2.03 3.42 0.30
CA TYR A 204 2.58 2.70 1.44
C TYR A 204 2.92 1.22 1.15
N SER A 205 2.63 0.73 -0.07
CA SER A 205 2.99 -0.62 -0.52
C SER A 205 4.15 -0.60 -1.51
N HIS A 206 4.04 0.19 -2.59
CA HIS A 206 5.01 0.25 -3.67
C HIS A 206 5.11 1.67 -4.24
N ALA A 207 6.28 2.30 -4.13
CA ALA A 207 6.48 3.72 -4.44
C ALA A 207 6.25 4.09 -5.92
N ILE A 208 6.38 3.12 -6.83
CA ILE A 208 6.33 3.36 -8.29
C ILE A 208 4.90 3.19 -8.83
N SER A 209 4.11 2.26 -8.28
CA SER A 209 2.72 2.00 -8.67
C SER A 209 1.80 3.24 -8.70
N PRO A 210 1.94 4.25 -7.81
CA PRO A 210 1.19 5.50 -7.87
C PRO A 210 1.33 6.24 -9.19
N ILE A 211 2.49 6.18 -9.84
CA ILE A 211 2.74 6.83 -11.13
C ILE A 211 1.83 6.20 -12.21
N LEU A 212 1.69 4.87 -12.21
CA LEU A 212 0.85 4.14 -13.17
C LEU A 212 -0.64 4.46 -12.98
N VAL A 213 -1.08 4.59 -11.72
CA VAL A 213 -2.45 5.01 -11.42
C VAL A 213 -2.67 6.46 -11.83
N ALA A 214 -1.69 7.36 -11.61
CA ALA A 214 -1.77 8.75 -12.06
C ALA A 214 -1.88 8.86 -13.59
N ILE A 215 -1.09 8.08 -14.34
CA ILE A 215 -1.22 7.98 -15.81
C ILE A 215 -2.63 7.52 -16.18
N THR A 216 -3.15 6.50 -15.50
CA THR A 216 -4.52 6.00 -15.74
C THR A 216 -5.58 7.07 -15.45
N ILE A 217 -5.44 7.84 -14.37
CA ILE A 217 -6.34 8.97 -14.06
C ILE A 217 -6.31 9.99 -15.19
N VAL A 218 -5.13 10.37 -15.68
CA VAL A 218 -4.99 11.35 -16.78
C VAL A 218 -5.66 10.81 -18.05
N VAL A 219 -5.42 9.56 -18.44
CA VAL A 219 -6.04 8.97 -19.63
C VAL A 219 -7.57 8.89 -19.49
N VAL A 220 -8.09 8.47 -18.33
CA VAL A 220 -9.54 8.46 -18.06
C VAL A 220 -10.13 9.87 -18.11
N MET A 221 -9.43 10.87 -17.55
CA MET A 221 -9.83 12.26 -17.59
C MET A 221 -9.92 12.78 -19.03
N LEU A 222 -8.98 12.42 -19.90
CA LEU A 222 -9.00 12.76 -21.32
C LEU A 222 -10.20 12.12 -22.04
N CYS A 223 -10.51 10.84 -21.77
CA CYS A 223 -11.71 10.19 -22.30
C CYS A 223 -13.02 10.81 -21.78
N GLN A 224 -12.97 11.53 -20.65
CA GLN A 224 -14.12 12.13 -19.99
C GLN A 224 -14.15 13.67 -20.07
N LEU A 225 -13.40 14.28 -20.99
CA LEU A 225 -13.47 15.73 -21.21
C LEU A 225 -14.90 16.27 -21.44
N PRO A 226 -15.79 15.61 -22.21
CA PRO A 226 -17.17 16.09 -22.36
C PRO A 226 -17.92 16.13 -21.02
N GLU A 227 -17.78 15.09 -20.20
CA GLU A 227 -18.41 14.99 -18.87
C GLU A 227 -17.86 16.05 -17.92
N LEU A 228 -16.56 16.33 -17.97
CA LEU A 228 -15.89 17.33 -17.14
C LEU A 228 -16.28 18.76 -17.49
N ARG A 229 -16.63 19.03 -18.75
CA ARG A 229 -17.18 20.33 -19.16
C ARG A 229 -18.56 20.59 -18.55
N VAL A 230 -19.41 19.58 -18.50
CA VAL A 230 -20.76 19.67 -17.92
C VAL A 230 -20.70 19.67 -16.39
N HIS A 231 -19.81 18.86 -15.80
CA HIS A 231 -19.69 18.67 -14.36
C HIS A 231 -18.26 18.95 -13.85
N PRO A 232 -17.76 20.21 -13.93
CA PRO A 232 -16.38 20.56 -13.60
C PRO A 232 -16.03 20.32 -12.14
N LYS A 233 -17.02 20.27 -11.26
CA LYS A 233 -16.81 19.96 -9.84
C LYS A 233 -16.27 18.54 -9.60
N ARG A 234 -16.28 17.64 -10.60
CA ARG A 234 -15.55 16.35 -10.55
C ARG A 234 -14.04 16.55 -10.43
N LEU A 235 -13.47 17.61 -11.03
CA LEU A 235 -12.06 17.98 -10.85
C LEU A 235 -11.74 18.39 -9.42
N LEU A 236 -12.68 19.06 -8.74
CA LEU A 236 -12.53 19.37 -7.32
C LEU A 236 -12.49 18.09 -6.46
N SER A 237 -13.27 17.07 -6.81
CA SER A 237 -13.22 15.77 -6.14
C SER A 237 -11.88 15.06 -6.35
N LEU A 238 -11.32 15.13 -7.56
CA LEU A 238 -9.97 14.62 -7.83
C LEU A 238 -8.89 15.40 -7.08
N LEU A 239 -9.02 16.73 -7.00
CA LEU A 239 -8.12 17.59 -6.24
C LEU A 239 -8.14 17.22 -4.75
N TRP A 240 -9.32 17.07 -4.15
CA TRP A 240 -9.45 16.64 -2.76
C TRP A 240 -8.85 15.26 -2.52
N ALA A 241 -9.07 14.30 -3.41
CA ALA A 241 -8.45 12.98 -3.30
C ALA A 241 -6.92 13.05 -3.35
N SER A 242 -6.38 13.90 -4.23
CA SER A 242 -4.94 14.10 -4.39
C SER A 242 -4.32 14.77 -3.16
N ILE A 243 -4.95 15.84 -2.66
CA ILE A 243 -4.51 16.54 -1.44
C ILE A 243 -4.55 15.58 -0.26
N CYS A 244 -5.67 14.92 0.00
CA CYS A 244 -5.80 14.02 1.14
C CYS A 244 -4.81 12.84 1.06
N SER A 245 -4.63 12.23 -0.11
CA SER A 245 -3.62 11.18 -0.28
C SER A 245 -2.21 11.71 -0.05
N GLY A 246 -1.91 12.92 -0.53
CA GLY A 246 -0.62 13.58 -0.30
C GLY A 246 -0.35 13.82 1.19
N LEU A 247 -1.32 14.39 1.92
CA LEU A 247 -1.20 14.66 3.36
C LEU A 247 -1.00 13.36 4.16
N LEU A 248 -1.73 12.29 3.80
CA LEU A 248 -1.58 10.97 4.40
C LEU A 248 -0.21 10.33 4.10
N SER A 249 0.45 10.71 3.01
CA SER A 249 1.73 10.14 2.58
C SER A 249 2.95 11.03 2.88
N ILE A 250 2.78 12.20 3.51
CA ILE A 250 3.89 13.07 3.92
C ILE A 250 4.88 12.34 4.85
N GLY A 251 4.38 11.51 5.76
CA GLY A 251 5.18 10.69 6.67
C GLY A 251 6.04 9.63 5.97
N TYR A 252 5.75 9.32 4.70
CA TYR A 252 6.60 8.47 3.86
C TYR A 252 7.56 9.31 3.00
N PHE A 253 7.05 10.31 2.27
CA PHE A 253 7.85 11.05 1.30
C PHE A 253 8.87 12.02 1.93
N LEU A 254 8.55 12.71 3.03
CA LEU A 254 9.49 13.69 3.61
C LEU A 254 10.74 13.04 4.21
N PRO A 255 10.67 11.95 4.99
CA PRO A 255 11.86 11.20 5.41
C PRO A 255 12.73 10.75 4.22
N MET A 256 12.10 10.25 3.17
CA MET A 256 12.78 9.81 1.95
C MET A 256 13.52 10.95 1.25
N LEU A 257 12.85 12.10 1.07
CA LEU A 257 13.45 13.29 0.45
C LEU A 257 14.57 13.88 1.31
N GLU A 258 14.42 13.88 2.63
CA GLU A 258 15.47 14.30 3.56
C GLU A 258 16.71 13.41 3.40
N GLN A 259 16.51 12.08 3.33
CA GLN A 259 17.61 11.14 3.16
C GLN A 259 18.36 11.37 1.84
N LEU A 260 17.63 11.55 0.73
CA LEU A 260 18.19 11.81 -0.59
C LEU A 260 18.90 13.16 -0.71
N LYS A 261 18.48 14.16 0.10
CA LYS A 261 19.16 15.46 0.16
C LYS A 261 20.53 15.36 0.83
N HIS A 262 20.65 14.51 1.85
CA HIS A 262 21.87 14.42 2.67
C HIS A 262 22.83 13.31 2.25
N THR A 263 22.35 12.26 1.58
CA THR A 263 23.16 11.11 1.18
C THR A 263 22.98 10.80 -0.30
N THR A 264 24.08 10.80 -1.04
CA THR A 264 24.09 10.28 -2.42
C THR A 264 24.06 8.76 -2.38
N LEU A 265 22.98 8.17 -2.91
CA LEU A 265 22.76 6.71 -2.94
C LEU A 265 22.92 6.18 -4.37
N ARG A 266 23.24 4.90 -4.52
CA ARG A 266 23.31 4.25 -5.84
C ARG A 266 22.03 4.41 -6.67
N LEU A 267 20.87 4.42 -6.00
CA LEU A 267 19.57 4.74 -6.59
C LEU A 267 19.61 5.98 -7.49
N THR A 268 20.27 7.04 -7.01
CA THR A 268 20.31 8.35 -7.67
C THR A 268 21.26 8.41 -8.88
N GLU A 269 22.20 7.46 -8.98
CA GLU A 269 23.19 7.40 -10.07
C GLU A 269 22.84 6.35 -11.14
N SER A 270 21.79 5.56 -10.92
CA SER A 270 21.38 4.49 -11.81
C SER A 270 21.04 5.01 -13.23
N LYS A 271 21.58 4.31 -14.25
CA LYS A 271 21.25 4.58 -15.65
C LYS A 271 19.82 4.11 -15.95
N SER A 272 19.15 4.82 -16.86
CA SER A 272 17.82 4.43 -17.32
C SER A 272 17.87 3.07 -18.01
N ILE A 273 17.10 2.12 -17.51
CA ILE A 273 16.89 0.81 -18.15
C ILE A 273 15.56 0.74 -18.91
N LEU A 274 14.82 1.84 -19.02
CA LEU A 274 13.44 1.88 -19.54
C LEU A 274 13.29 1.21 -20.91
N THR A 275 14.19 1.52 -21.85
CA THR A 275 14.13 0.96 -23.21
C THR A 275 14.65 -0.48 -23.26
N ALA A 276 15.68 -0.80 -22.47
CA ALA A 276 16.27 -2.13 -22.44
C ALA A 276 15.38 -3.15 -21.70
N GLY A 277 14.58 -2.70 -20.74
CA GLY A 277 13.64 -3.51 -19.98
C GLY A 277 12.29 -3.74 -20.68
N ALA A 278 12.10 -3.22 -21.88
CA ALA A 278 10.91 -3.49 -22.69
C ALA A 278 11.05 -4.83 -23.44
N ASP A 279 10.02 -5.67 -23.40
CA ASP A 279 9.97 -6.94 -24.12
C ASP A 279 9.18 -6.83 -25.44
N ASN A 280 9.29 -7.82 -26.33
CA ASN A 280 8.52 -7.81 -27.57
C ASN A 280 7.06 -8.21 -27.30
N LEU A 281 6.10 -7.60 -28.01
CA LEU A 281 4.68 -7.93 -27.83
C LEU A 281 4.38 -9.42 -28.11
N LEU A 282 5.03 -10.01 -29.13
CA LEU A 282 4.84 -11.42 -29.47
C LEU A 282 5.23 -12.35 -28.31
N ASP A 283 6.24 -11.96 -27.53
CA ASP A 283 6.65 -12.73 -26.34
C ASP A 283 5.54 -12.71 -25.28
N TYR A 284 4.88 -11.57 -25.06
CA TYR A 284 3.74 -11.48 -24.14
C TYR A 284 2.56 -12.36 -24.57
N PHE A 285 2.26 -12.38 -25.87
CA PHE A 285 1.26 -13.29 -26.43
C PHE A 285 1.63 -14.74 -26.16
N ASN A 286 2.86 -15.13 -26.49
CA ASN A 286 3.36 -16.49 -26.29
C ASN A 286 3.33 -16.90 -24.82
N TRP A 287 3.81 -16.06 -23.90
CA TRP A 287 3.82 -16.35 -22.47
C TRP A 287 2.39 -16.44 -21.90
N SER A 288 1.49 -15.56 -22.33
CA SER A 288 0.09 -15.58 -21.91
C SER A 288 -0.64 -16.85 -22.37
N VAL A 289 -0.49 -17.23 -23.64
CA VAL A 289 -1.11 -18.44 -24.21
C VAL A 289 -0.54 -19.70 -23.58
N ASN A 290 0.78 -19.74 -23.38
CA ASN A 290 1.45 -20.87 -22.72
C ASN A 290 1.38 -20.79 -21.19
N ASN A 291 0.57 -19.90 -20.62
CA ASN A 291 0.32 -19.78 -19.19
C ASN A 291 1.61 -19.70 -18.33
N VAL A 292 2.61 -18.96 -18.79
CA VAL A 292 3.93 -18.84 -18.15
C VAL A 292 3.86 -17.79 -17.03
N ILE A 293 4.48 -18.02 -15.88
CA ILE A 293 4.53 -17.04 -14.76
C ILE A 293 5.95 -16.69 -14.30
N ASN A 294 7.00 -17.29 -14.87
CA ASN A 294 8.39 -16.84 -14.65
C ASN A 294 8.81 -15.68 -15.57
N LYS A 295 7.85 -15.14 -16.34
CA LYS A 295 7.97 -13.96 -17.19
C LYS A 295 6.72 -13.09 -16.99
N PRO A 296 6.83 -11.75 -17.00
CA PRO A 296 5.68 -10.87 -16.81
C PRO A 296 4.74 -10.97 -18.02
N ASN A 297 3.44 -11.19 -17.76
CA ASN A 297 2.38 -11.20 -18.77
C ASN A 297 0.99 -11.21 -18.12
N ILE A 298 -0.05 -10.75 -18.82
CA ILE A 298 -1.43 -10.70 -18.31
C ILE A 298 -2.16 -12.06 -18.25
N GLY A 299 -1.66 -13.09 -18.93
CA GLY A 299 -2.24 -14.44 -18.95
C GLY A 299 -3.38 -14.63 -19.97
N PHE A 300 -3.72 -15.90 -20.22
CA PHE A 300 -4.59 -16.31 -21.33
C PHE A 300 -5.97 -15.64 -21.34
N ILE A 301 -6.67 -15.60 -20.20
CA ILE A 301 -8.03 -15.03 -20.11
C ILE A 301 -8.01 -13.52 -20.41
N LEU A 302 -7.03 -12.80 -19.87
CA LEU A 302 -6.93 -11.36 -20.08
C LEU A 302 -6.41 -11.02 -21.47
N LEU A 303 -5.60 -11.87 -22.09
CA LEU A 303 -5.22 -11.75 -23.49
C LEU A 303 -6.45 -11.86 -24.41
N ILE A 304 -7.30 -12.88 -24.19
CA ILE A 304 -8.57 -13.01 -24.93
C ILE A 304 -9.44 -11.77 -24.67
N ALA A 305 -9.51 -11.29 -23.43
CA ALA A 305 -10.26 -10.09 -23.09
C ALA A 305 -9.74 -8.85 -23.82
N ALA A 306 -8.42 -8.68 -23.97
CA ALA A 306 -7.82 -7.58 -24.73
C ALA A 306 -8.20 -7.65 -26.21
N VAL A 307 -8.13 -8.84 -26.83
CA VAL A 307 -8.54 -9.04 -28.23
C VAL A 307 -10.04 -8.80 -28.40
N ALA A 308 -10.87 -9.36 -27.51
CA ALA A 308 -12.31 -9.17 -27.52
C ALA A 308 -12.71 -7.71 -27.27
N ALA A 309 -11.97 -6.97 -26.45
CA ALA A 309 -12.15 -5.54 -26.25
C ALA A 309 -11.91 -4.79 -27.56
N VAL A 310 -10.83 -5.05 -28.29
CA VAL A 310 -10.53 -4.38 -29.56
C VAL A 310 -11.57 -4.71 -30.64
N VAL A 311 -11.91 -5.99 -30.83
CA VAL A 311 -12.83 -6.44 -31.88
C VAL A 311 -14.29 -6.12 -31.56
N GLY A 312 -14.68 -6.19 -30.29
CA GLY A 312 -16.05 -6.03 -29.83
C GLY A 312 -16.42 -4.63 -29.35
N ILE A 313 -15.52 -3.64 -29.41
CA ILE A 313 -15.70 -2.36 -28.73
C ILE A 313 -16.96 -1.60 -29.14
N GLY A 314 -17.36 -1.73 -30.40
CA GLY A 314 -18.57 -1.10 -30.96
C GLY A 314 -19.87 -1.62 -30.33
N LYS A 315 -19.85 -2.82 -29.75
CA LYS A 315 -21.01 -3.45 -29.09
C LYS A 315 -21.09 -3.12 -27.59
N VAL A 316 -20.07 -2.49 -27.02
CA VAL A 316 -20.06 -2.18 -25.58
C VAL A 316 -20.89 -0.93 -25.34
N GLU A 317 -22.01 -1.05 -24.64
CA GLU A 317 -22.88 0.10 -24.35
C GLU A 317 -22.39 0.91 -23.14
N ASN A 318 -21.96 0.23 -22.08
CA ASN A 318 -21.53 0.88 -20.84
C ASN A 318 -20.23 1.69 -21.06
N LYS A 319 -20.33 3.02 -20.93
CA LYS A 319 -19.23 3.95 -21.17
C LYS A 319 -17.98 3.68 -20.32
N ALA A 320 -18.16 3.38 -19.03
CA ALA A 320 -17.04 3.10 -18.13
C ALA A 320 -16.30 1.81 -18.53
N VAL A 321 -17.06 0.74 -18.78
CA VAL A 321 -16.52 -0.54 -19.22
C VAL A 321 -15.80 -0.40 -20.56
N LYS A 322 -16.38 0.37 -21.50
CA LYS A 322 -15.76 0.69 -22.79
C LYS A 322 -14.41 1.38 -22.62
N HIS A 323 -14.37 2.46 -21.85
CA HIS A 323 -13.13 3.22 -21.61
C HIS A 323 -12.08 2.34 -20.92
N PHE A 324 -12.45 1.61 -19.87
CA PHE A 324 -11.52 0.71 -19.18
C PHE A 324 -11.00 -0.41 -20.08
N ALA A 325 -11.84 -0.98 -20.95
CA ALA A 325 -11.42 -2.01 -21.90
C ALA A 325 -10.38 -1.49 -22.91
N ILE A 326 -10.62 -0.30 -23.49
CA ILE A 326 -9.68 0.34 -24.42
C ILE A 326 -8.38 0.67 -23.71
N ILE A 327 -8.47 1.34 -22.55
CA ILE A 327 -7.28 1.74 -21.78
C ILE A 327 -6.49 0.51 -21.37
N GLY A 328 -7.14 -0.56 -20.88
CA GLY A 328 -6.48 -1.80 -20.50
C GLY A 328 -5.73 -2.46 -21.66
N ALA A 329 -6.35 -2.53 -22.85
CA ALA A 329 -5.70 -3.04 -24.05
C ALA A 329 -4.52 -2.17 -24.50
N VAL A 330 -4.64 -0.84 -24.41
CA VAL A 330 -3.54 0.09 -24.70
C VAL A 330 -2.39 -0.07 -23.70
N MET A 331 -2.68 -0.18 -22.40
CA MET A 331 -1.65 -0.38 -21.37
C MET A 331 -0.88 -1.68 -21.59
N PHE A 332 -1.56 -2.76 -21.99
CA PHE A 332 -0.89 -4.02 -22.37
C PHE A 332 0.10 -3.83 -23.53
N VAL A 333 -0.29 -3.09 -24.57
CA VAL A 333 0.61 -2.77 -25.69
C VAL A 333 1.77 -1.86 -25.24
N CYS A 334 1.50 -0.89 -24.36
CA CYS A 334 2.52 -0.04 -23.76
C CYS A 334 3.56 -0.82 -22.96
N GLY A 335 3.20 -2.00 -22.41
CA GLY A 335 4.17 -2.87 -21.76
C GLY A 335 5.30 -3.36 -22.68
N SER A 336 5.09 -3.32 -24.00
CA SER A 336 6.04 -3.85 -24.99
C SER A 336 6.88 -2.78 -25.70
N LYS A 337 7.85 -3.24 -26.50
CA LYS A 337 8.65 -2.42 -27.42
C LYS A 337 7.87 -1.71 -28.53
N ILE A 338 6.59 -2.03 -28.73
CA ILE A 338 5.76 -1.30 -29.70
C ILE A 338 5.62 0.17 -29.29
N PHE A 339 5.52 0.44 -27.99
CA PHE A 339 5.52 1.80 -27.50
C PHE A 339 6.95 2.37 -27.54
N PRO A 340 7.15 3.60 -28.07
CA PRO A 340 8.48 4.14 -28.32
C PRO A 340 9.15 4.66 -27.04
N TRP A 341 9.46 3.76 -26.09
CA TRP A 341 10.06 4.06 -24.80
C TRP A 341 11.38 4.83 -24.88
N VAL A 342 12.09 4.73 -26.01
CA VAL A 342 13.31 5.51 -26.29
C VAL A 342 13.06 7.01 -26.17
N LEU A 343 11.89 7.50 -26.60
CA LEU A 343 11.51 8.92 -26.54
C LEU A 343 11.35 9.43 -25.10
N LEU A 344 10.98 8.52 -24.18
CA LEU A 344 10.75 8.85 -22.78
C LEU A 344 11.93 8.50 -21.86
N SER A 345 12.96 7.83 -22.38
CA SER A 345 14.11 7.32 -21.62
C SER A 345 14.91 8.39 -20.86
N LYS A 346 14.86 9.65 -21.33
CA LYS A 346 15.52 10.82 -20.74
C LYS A 346 14.60 11.70 -19.89
N THR A 347 13.33 11.32 -19.74
CA THR A 347 12.32 12.05 -18.98
C THR A 347 12.12 11.40 -17.59
N PRO A 348 11.34 11.99 -16.67
CA PRO A 348 10.99 11.35 -15.41
C PRO A 348 10.35 9.95 -15.54
N PHE A 349 9.78 9.61 -16.70
CA PHE A 349 9.27 8.26 -16.99
C PHE A 349 10.33 7.16 -16.90
N LYS A 350 11.64 7.49 -16.90
CA LYS A 350 12.71 6.53 -16.61
C LYS A 350 12.54 5.80 -15.27
N MET A 351 11.82 6.40 -14.31
CA MET A 351 11.50 5.78 -13.02
C MET A 351 10.62 4.52 -13.16
N ILE A 352 9.92 4.36 -14.29
CA ILE A 352 9.15 3.14 -14.57
C ILE A 352 10.07 1.93 -14.71
N GLN A 353 11.32 2.10 -15.14
CA GLN A 353 12.36 1.07 -15.33
C GLN A 353 11.97 -0.09 -16.27
N TYR A 354 10.89 -0.79 -15.96
CA TYR A 354 10.38 -1.94 -16.68
C TYR A 354 8.98 -1.65 -17.23
N PRO A 355 8.83 -1.49 -18.55
CA PRO A 355 7.53 -1.23 -19.17
C PRO A 355 6.45 -2.29 -18.89
N TRP A 356 6.80 -3.56 -18.68
CA TRP A 356 5.81 -4.57 -18.28
C TRP A 356 5.02 -4.19 -17.02
N ARG A 357 5.47 -3.22 -16.19
CA ARG A 357 4.68 -2.69 -15.06
C ARG A 357 3.31 -2.13 -15.47
N PHE A 358 3.13 -1.76 -16.73
CA PHE A 358 1.83 -1.39 -17.29
C PHE A 358 0.81 -2.53 -17.26
N ASP A 359 1.26 -3.79 -17.20
CA ASP A 359 0.40 -4.96 -17.04
C ASP A 359 -0.36 -4.95 -15.71
N MET A 360 0.11 -4.21 -14.69
CA MET A 360 -0.65 -3.95 -13.46
C MET A 360 -1.99 -3.28 -13.77
N MET A 361 -1.99 -2.26 -14.65
CA MET A 361 -3.19 -1.54 -15.07
C MET A 361 -3.99 -2.33 -16.09
N ALA A 362 -3.32 -2.96 -17.06
CA ALA A 362 -4.00 -3.83 -18.02
C ALA A 362 -4.79 -4.93 -17.31
N THR A 363 -4.18 -5.56 -16.30
CA THR A 363 -4.76 -6.65 -15.54
C THR A 363 -6.09 -6.27 -14.89
N ILE A 364 -6.13 -5.19 -14.11
CA ILE A 364 -7.36 -4.81 -13.42
C ILE A 364 -8.44 -4.29 -14.37
N LEU A 365 -8.07 -3.50 -15.38
CA LEU A 365 -9.02 -2.89 -16.30
C LEU A 365 -9.67 -3.93 -17.23
N LEU A 366 -8.89 -4.90 -17.72
CA LEU A 366 -9.41 -6.01 -18.51
C LEU A 366 -10.20 -7.01 -17.64
N ALA A 367 -9.82 -7.22 -16.37
CA ALA A 367 -10.64 -8.01 -15.44
C ALA A 367 -12.03 -7.38 -15.22
N ILE A 368 -12.13 -6.05 -15.15
CA ILE A 368 -13.43 -5.35 -15.11
C ILE A 368 -14.24 -5.64 -16.38
N PHE A 369 -13.61 -5.61 -17.56
CA PHE A 369 -14.28 -5.94 -18.83
C PHE A 369 -14.83 -7.36 -18.84
N VAL A 370 -14.04 -8.36 -18.42
CA VAL A 370 -14.48 -9.76 -18.31
C VAL A 370 -15.66 -9.89 -17.35
N ALA A 371 -15.56 -9.32 -16.15
CA ALA A 371 -16.57 -9.45 -15.11
C ALA A 371 -17.87 -8.69 -15.42
N ALA A 372 -17.77 -7.54 -16.10
CA ALA A 372 -18.93 -6.79 -16.53
C ALA A 372 -19.74 -7.50 -17.63
N ASP A 373 -19.10 -8.41 -18.37
CA ASP A 373 -19.68 -9.20 -19.46
C ASP A 373 -20.48 -8.34 -20.47
N PRO A 374 -19.90 -7.27 -21.03
CA PRO A 374 -20.63 -6.36 -21.92
C PRO A 374 -21.00 -6.98 -23.25
N LEU A 375 -20.39 -8.11 -23.61
CA LEU A 375 -20.69 -8.87 -24.84
C LEU A 375 -21.66 -10.03 -24.60
N HIS A 376 -22.16 -10.19 -23.37
CA HIS A 376 -23.11 -11.23 -22.98
C HIS A 376 -22.64 -12.66 -23.30
N LEU A 377 -21.35 -12.93 -23.07
CA LEU A 377 -20.73 -14.25 -23.27
C LEU A 377 -20.87 -15.14 -22.02
N LEU A 378 -20.99 -14.53 -20.83
CA LEU A 378 -21.07 -15.24 -19.55
C LEU A 378 -22.52 -15.37 -19.06
N LYS A 379 -23.42 -15.88 -19.92
CA LYS A 379 -24.84 -16.07 -19.59
C LYS A 379 -25.03 -17.19 -18.56
N GLY A 380 -25.65 -16.85 -17.43
CA GLY A 380 -25.99 -17.79 -16.37
C GLY A 380 -24.87 -18.03 -15.34
N ASN A 381 -25.26 -18.55 -14.17
CA ASN A 381 -24.34 -18.74 -13.05
C ASN A 381 -23.38 -19.91 -13.28
N PHE A 382 -23.79 -20.93 -14.02
CA PHE A 382 -22.95 -22.09 -14.34
C PHE A 382 -21.73 -21.69 -15.18
N VAL A 383 -21.91 -20.89 -16.23
CA VAL A 383 -20.80 -20.42 -17.09
C VAL A 383 -19.79 -19.58 -16.27
N LYS A 384 -20.29 -18.74 -15.36
CA LYS A 384 -19.45 -17.95 -14.45
C LYS A 384 -18.68 -18.84 -13.47
N ALA A 385 -19.33 -19.84 -12.90
CA ALA A 385 -18.69 -20.84 -12.05
C ALA A 385 -17.63 -21.65 -12.81
N ALA A 386 -17.90 -22.02 -14.07
CA ALA A 386 -16.95 -22.71 -14.93
C ALA A 386 -15.73 -21.83 -15.26
N LEU A 387 -15.92 -20.53 -15.54
CA LEU A 387 -14.82 -19.59 -15.72
C LEU A 387 -13.98 -19.45 -14.44
N ILE A 388 -14.61 -19.33 -13.28
CA ILE A 388 -13.95 -19.26 -11.97
C ILE A 388 -13.09 -20.52 -11.73
N ALA A 389 -13.66 -21.70 -11.99
CA ALA A 389 -12.93 -22.97 -11.88
C ALA A 389 -11.77 -23.04 -12.87
N PHE A 390 -11.99 -22.62 -14.12
CA PHE A 390 -10.97 -22.61 -15.17
C PHE A 390 -9.79 -21.69 -14.84
N VAL A 391 -10.06 -20.45 -14.39
CA VAL A 391 -9.01 -19.52 -13.93
C VAL A 391 -8.23 -20.09 -12.74
N THR A 392 -8.93 -20.75 -11.82
CA THR A 392 -8.28 -21.43 -10.68
C THR A 392 -7.36 -22.56 -11.16
N LEU A 393 -7.81 -23.37 -12.11
CA LEU A 393 -6.99 -24.43 -12.71
C LEU A 393 -5.79 -23.87 -13.49
N LEU A 394 -5.94 -22.73 -14.19
CA LEU A 394 -4.83 -22.05 -14.84
C LEU A 394 -3.78 -21.59 -13.83
N ALA A 395 -4.19 -21.00 -12.70
CA ALA A 395 -3.26 -20.61 -11.64
C ALA A 395 -2.51 -21.81 -11.06
N ILE A 396 -3.20 -22.90 -10.74
CA ILE A 396 -2.57 -24.14 -10.24
C ILE A 396 -1.60 -24.71 -11.28
N SER A 397 -2.01 -24.75 -12.55
CA SER A 397 -1.19 -25.25 -13.66
C SER A 397 0.07 -24.39 -13.87
N ALA A 398 -0.05 -23.07 -13.76
CA ALA A 398 1.07 -22.15 -13.86
C ALA A 398 2.09 -22.37 -12.73
N SER A 399 1.62 -22.42 -11.48
CA SER A 399 2.44 -22.71 -10.30
C SER A 399 3.15 -24.06 -10.43
N TYR A 400 2.41 -25.11 -10.78
CA TYR A 400 2.97 -26.46 -10.98
C TYR A 400 4.05 -26.49 -12.07
N ARG A 401 3.80 -25.85 -13.22
CA ARG A 401 4.77 -25.78 -14.31
C ARG A 401 6.01 -24.98 -13.94
N MET A 402 5.86 -23.88 -13.21
CA MET A 402 6.99 -23.10 -12.71
C MET A 402 7.89 -23.96 -11.81
N VAL A 403 7.30 -24.64 -10.82
CA VAL A 403 8.03 -25.51 -9.90
C VAL A 403 8.73 -26.64 -10.64
N ASN A 404 8.08 -27.30 -11.61
CA ASN A 404 8.71 -28.39 -12.36
C ASN A 404 9.82 -27.92 -13.30
N ASN A 405 9.65 -26.77 -13.96
CA ASN A 405 10.65 -26.23 -14.89
C ASN A 405 11.89 -25.68 -14.14
N LEU A 406 11.71 -25.28 -12.88
CA LEU A 406 12.75 -24.69 -12.02
C LEU A 406 12.78 -25.39 -10.66
N SER A 407 12.85 -26.72 -10.67
CA SER A 407 12.70 -27.56 -9.46
C SER A 407 13.82 -27.38 -8.44
N THR A 408 15.00 -26.95 -8.89
CA THR A 408 16.15 -26.66 -8.01
C THR A 408 15.94 -25.43 -7.13
N ALA A 409 14.94 -24.59 -7.42
CA ALA A 409 14.55 -23.45 -6.61
C ALA A 409 13.48 -23.81 -5.56
N LEU A 410 13.07 -25.08 -5.45
CA LEU A 410 12.20 -25.53 -4.37
C LEU A 410 13.04 -25.82 -3.13
N VAL A 411 12.99 -24.91 -2.15
CA VAL A 411 13.88 -24.85 -1.00
C VAL A 411 13.14 -25.32 0.26
N PRO A 412 13.66 -26.29 1.03
CA PRO A 412 13.05 -26.67 2.31
C PRO A 412 12.95 -25.49 3.29
N TYR A 413 11.89 -25.45 4.09
CA TYR A 413 11.71 -24.39 5.09
C TYR A 413 12.92 -24.22 6.01
N SER A 414 13.56 -25.32 6.43
CA SER A 414 14.75 -25.29 7.29
C SER A 414 15.95 -24.60 6.65
N GLU A 415 16.07 -24.63 5.33
CA GLU A 415 17.10 -23.91 4.59
C GLU A 415 16.72 -22.45 4.41
N TYR A 416 15.45 -22.18 4.09
CA TYR A 416 14.92 -20.82 4.01
C TYR A 416 14.98 -20.06 5.34
N ASP A 417 14.80 -20.75 6.46
CA ASP A 417 14.79 -20.15 7.80
C ASP A 417 16.15 -19.59 8.22
N LYS A 418 17.24 -19.97 7.54
CA LYS A 418 18.56 -19.33 7.73
C LYS A 418 18.47 -17.87 7.27
N ALA A 419 19.13 -16.93 7.94
CA ALA A 419 19.13 -15.52 7.51
C ALA A 419 19.93 -15.32 6.20
N SER A 420 19.63 -14.26 5.44
CA SER A 420 20.47 -13.81 4.32
C SER A 420 20.71 -12.30 4.43
N PRO A 421 21.60 -11.86 5.34
CA PRO A 421 21.77 -10.44 5.66
C PRO A 421 22.22 -9.58 4.48
N PHE A 422 22.87 -10.16 3.47
CA PHE A 422 23.34 -9.45 2.27
C PHE A 422 22.35 -9.48 1.10
N SER A 423 21.13 -10.00 1.29
CA SER A 423 20.04 -9.88 0.32
C SER A 423 19.44 -8.46 0.33
N ILE A 424 20.20 -7.45 -0.10
CA ILE A 424 19.86 -6.02 -0.01
C ILE A 424 19.14 -5.45 -1.25
N GLY A 425 18.57 -6.32 -2.09
CA GLY A 425 17.92 -5.96 -3.36
C GLY A 425 18.88 -6.01 -4.55
N GLY A 426 18.36 -6.32 -5.74
CA GLY A 426 19.15 -6.56 -6.95
C GLY A 426 19.95 -5.35 -7.43
N GLY A 427 19.45 -4.13 -7.24
CA GLY A 427 20.18 -2.90 -7.59
C GLY A 427 21.03 -2.33 -6.46
N GLN A 428 20.97 -2.90 -5.25
CA GLN A 428 21.70 -2.43 -4.06
C GLN A 428 21.49 -0.92 -3.84
N GLU A 429 20.25 -0.47 -4.09
CA GLU A 429 19.88 0.89 -4.43
C GLU A 429 20.18 1.87 -3.30
N TYR A 430 20.11 1.41 -2.06
CA TYR A 430 20.22 2.26 -0.88
C TYR A 430 21.61 2.24 -0.25
N LEU A 431 22.59 1.61 -0.88
CA LEU A 431 23.98 1.80 -0.49
C LEU A 431 24.44 3.22 -0.84
N PRO A 432 25.35 3.82 -0.04
CA PRO A 432 26.05 5.03 -0.43
C PRO A 432 26.72 4.87 -1.80
N ALA A 433 26.70 5.93 -2.61
CA ALA A 433 27.37 5.93 -3.90
C ALA A 433 28.86 5.57 -3.73
N GLY A 434 29.34 4.61 -4.54
CA GLY A 434 30.70 4.09 -4.49
C GLY A 434 30.99 3.02 -3.43
N ALA A 435 30.06 2.70 -2.51
CA ALA A 435 30.22 1.59 -1.58
C ALA A 435 30.12 0.25 -2.31
N ASP A 436 30.94 -0.74 -1.98
CA ASP A 436 30.94 -2.10 -2.54
C ASP A 436 30.54 -3.13 -1.46
N VAL A 437 29.74 -4.13 -1.85
CA VAL A 437 29.25 -5.18 -0.94
C VAL A 437 30.36 -6.12 -0.51
N VAL A 438 31.29 -6.49 -1.39
CA VAL A 438 32.31 -7.50 -1.07
C VAL A 438 33.22 -7.03 0.08
N PRO A 439 33.73 -5.79 0.10
CA PRO A 439 34.45 -5.27 1.26
C PRO A 439 33.57 -5.10 2.51
N LEU A 440 32.29 -4.76 2.35
CA LEU A 440 31.36 -4.63 3.49
C LEU A 440 31.08 -5.99 4.15
N GLU A 441 30.98 -7.06 3.37
CA GLU A 441 30.81 -8.42 3.88
C GLU A 441 32.03 -8.89 4.70
N ALA A 442 33.23 -8.44 4.32
CA ALA A 442 34.46 -8.70 5.06
C ALA A 442 34.72 -7.71 6.21
N GLU A 443 33.87 -6.70 6.43
CA GLU A 443 34.12 -5.67 7.45
C GLU A 443 34.00 -6.28 8.86
N PRO A 444 34.98 -6.03 9.75
CA PRO A 444 34.90 -6.51 11.13
C PRO A 444 33.67 -5.97 11.86
N GLN A 445 32.98 -6.83 12.60
CA GLN A 445 31.79 -6.46 13.39
C GLN A 445 32.11 -5.69 14.70
N MET A 446 33.29 -5.09 14.79
CA MET A 446 33.76 -4.32 15.93
C MET A 446 34.50 -3.06 15.46
N PRO A 447 34.62 -2.01 16.31
CA PRO A 447 35.30 -0.77 15.94
C PRO A 447 36.78 -1.03 15.62
N THR A 448 37.25 -0.48 14.49
CA THR A 448 38.63 -0.65 14.02
C THR A 448 39.37 0.68 13.97
N ILE A 449 40.66 0.66 14.33
CA ILE A 449 41.51 1.85 14.25
C ILE A 449 42.03 2.00 12.83
N LYS A 450 41.66 3.08 12.13
CA LYS A 450 42.13 3.35 10.76
C LYS A 450 43.36 4.27 10.74
N ALA A 451 43.48 5.20 11.70
CA ALA A 451 44.62 6.11 11.79
C ALA A 451 44.91 6.59 13.22
N GLY A 452 46.14 7.04 13.48
CA GLY A 452 46.60 7.55 14.78
C GLY A 452 47.23 6.48 15.68
N LYS A 453 47.61 6.86 16.91
CA LYS A 453 48.19 5.90 17.88
C LYS A 453 47.11 4.90 18.31
N LYS A 454 47.49 3.61 18.46
CA LYS A 454 46.60 2.54 18.94
C LYS A 454 45.97 2.95 20.28
N ALA A 455 44.70 3.32 20.25
CA ALA A 455 43.85 3.47 21.43
C ALA A 455 43.44 2.09 21.93
N GLN A 456 43.24 1.94 23.24
CA GLN A 456 42.65 0.73 23.79
C GLN A 456 41.13 0.85 23.69
N ILE A 457 40.49 -0.06 22.96
CA ILE A 457 39.03 -0.16 22.80
C ILE A 457 38.54 -1.32 23.67
N THR A 458 37.56 -1.08 24.54
CA THR A 458 36.97 -2.10 25.42
C THR A 458 35.46 -1.93 25.54
N ASN A 459 34.76 -2.95 26.03
CA ASN A 459 33.32 -2.92 26.32
C ASN A 459 32.49 -2.49 25.11
N PHE A 460 32.82 -3.02 23.93
CA PHE A 460 31.98 -2.84 22.75
C PHE A 460 30.65 -3.56 22.96
N ASN A 461 29.55 -2.84 22.76
CA ASN A 461 28.20 -3.39 22.83
C ASN A 461 27.32 -2.72 21.76
N ARG A 462 26.40 -3.51 21.19
CA ARG A 462 25.41 -3.05 20.21
C ARG A 462 24.02 -3.53 20.64
N SER A 463 23.04 -2.64 20.58
CA SER A 463 21.62 -2.94 20.77
C SER A 463 20.82 -2.15 19.75
N ASP A 464 20.22 -2.84 18.78
CA ASP A 464 19.63 -2.24 17.57
C ASP A 464 20.60 -1.24 16.90
N THR A 465 20.19 0.01 16.72
CA THR A 465 20.99 1.08 16.12
C THR A 465 22.02 1.68 17.07
N ARG A 466 21.89 1.44 18.38
CA ARG A 466 22.77 1.99 19.41
C ARG A 466 24.04 1.16 19.57
N MET A 467 25.18 1.83 19.49
CA MET A 467 26.51 1.28 19.61
C MET A 467 27.31 2.03 20.67
N THR A 468 28.00 1.30 21.55
CA THR A 468 28.81 1.88 22.62
C THR A 468 30.16 1.19 22.74
N PHE A 469 31.21 1.94 23.05
CA PHE A 469 32.50 1.39 23.48
C PHE A 469 33.32 2.40 24.26
N ASN A 470 34.21 1.90 25.12
CA ASN A 470 35.14 2.72 25.87
C ASN A 470 36.47 2.84 25.12
N PHE A 471 37.10 4.00 25.22
CA PHE A 471 38.45 4.23 24.69
C PHE A 471 39.39 4.79 25.75
N LYS A 472 40.66 4.39 25.69
CA LYS A 472 41.74 4.93 26.54
C LYS A 472 43.02 5.16 25.73
N ASN A 473 43.86 6.07 26.20
CA ASN A 473 45.16 6.39 25.62
C ASN A 473 45.11 6.84 24.14
N ALA A 474 43.98 7.39 23.70
CA ALA A 474 43.80 7.87 22.34
C ALA A 474 44.53 9.20 22.11
N LYS A 475 45.14 9.37 20.95
CA LYS A 475 45.78 10.63 20.54
C LYS A 475 45.36 10.95 19.11
N LYS A 476 44.26 11.72 18.96
CA LYS A 476 43.62 12.00 17.66
C LYS A 476 43.47 10.72 16.82
N THR A 477 42.97 9.66 17.45
CA THR A 477 42.82 8.34 16.83
C THR A 477 41.51 8.29 16.05
N VAL A 478 41.57 7.92 14.77
CA VAL A 478 40.39 7.73 13.91
C VAL A 478 39.92 6.29 14.03
N ILE A 479 38.67 6.13 14.45
CA ILE A 479 38.02 4.84 14.64
C ILE A 479 36.90 4.71 13.61
N SER A 480 36.96 3.67 12.78
CA SER A 480 35.88 3.24 11.91
C SER A 480 34.93 2.36 12.69
N LEU A 481 33.65 2.62 12.52
CA LEU A 481 32.56 1.93 13.17
C LEU A 481 31.92 0.95 12.20
N PRO A 482 31.51 -0.25 12.66
CA PRO A 482 30.79 -1.21 11.85
C PRO A 482 29.33 -0.78 11.65
N VAL A 483 29.11 0.36 11.00
CA VAL A 483 27.78 0.88 10.65
C VAL A 483 27.90 1.80 9.44
N ILE A 484 26.99 1.65 8.48
CA ILE A 484 26.86 2.61 7.38
C ILE A 484 26.21 3.88 7.94
N ALA A 485 26.94 4.99 7.93
CA ALA A 485 26.56 6.21 8.64
C ALA A 485 25.57 7.07 7.86
N TYR A 486 24.39 6.51 7.55
CA TYR A 486 23.29 7.25 6.97
C TYR A 486 22.91 8.49 7.79
N TYR A 487 22.40 9.52 7.12
CA TYR A 487 21.89 10.72 7.79
C TYR A 487 20.86 10.35 8.89
N GLY A 488 21.12 10.83 10.11
CA GLY A 488 20.39 10.46 11.32
C GLY A 488 21.26 9.81 12.39
N PHE A 489 22.32 9.06 12.00
CA PHE A 489 23.31 8.57 12.96
C PHE A 489 24.14 9.71 13.55
N GLN A 490 24.30 9.74 14.87
CA GLN A 490 25.06 10.79 15.58
C GLN A 490 25.82 10.21 16.77
N SER A 491 26.89 10.90 17.18
CA SER A 491 27.72 10.55 18.36
C SER A 491 27.48 11.45 19.58
N LYS A 492 26.32 12.13 19.66
CA LYS A 492 26.09 13.27 20.56
C LYS A 492 26.06 12.94 22.06
N GLU A 493 25.83 11.68 22.43
CA GLU A 493 25.83 11.21 23.82
C GLU A 493 27.20 10.69 24.29
N SER A 494 28.24 10.82 23.45
CA SER A 494 29.58 10.39 23.80
C SER A 494 30.19 11.23 24.93
N THR A 495 31.06 10.62 25.73
CA THR A 495 31.81 11.28 26.81
C THR A 495 33.30 11.35 26.49
N GLY A 496 33.96 12.42 26.97
CA GLY A 496 35.35 12.71 26.63
C GLY A 496 35.48 13.49 25.32
N ASN A 497 36.68 13.49 24.72
CA ASN A 497 36.91 14.19 23.46
C ASN A 497 36.62 13.24 22.28
N VAL A 498 35.39 13.33 21.76
CA VAL A 498 34.87 12.54 20.64
C VAL A 498 34.31 13.50 19.59
N SER A 499 34.72 13.34 18.33
CA SER A 499 34.18 14.15 17.23
C SER A 499 32.72 13.79 16.91
N LYS A 500 32.06 14.66 16.14
CA LYS A 500 30.83 14.28 15.44
C LYS A 500 31.11 13.07 14.54
N LEU A 501 30.15 12.15 14.47
CA LEU A 501 30.16 11.05 13.52
C LEU A 501 30.12 11.61 12.08
N THR A 502 30.94 11.03 11.20
CA THR A 502 30.93 11.36 9.78
C THR A 502 30.88 10.09 8.93
N MET A 503 30.28 10.17 7.74
CA MET A 503 30.32 9.09 6.76
C MET A 503 31.61 9.18 5.93
N ASN A 504 32.42 8.13 5.94
CA ASN A 504 33.58 8.04 5.07
C ASN A 504 33.22 7.38 3.72
N LYS A 505 33.04 8.19 2.68
CA LYS A 505 32.73 7.73 1.32
C LYS A 505 33.83 6.86 0.69
N LYS A 506 35.09 7.02 1.10
CA LYS A 506 36.22 6.20 0.61
C LYS A 506 36.30 4.84 1.31
N ASN A 507 35.59 4.68 2.42
CA ASN A 507 35.53 3.45 3.20
C ASN A 507 34.09 2.90 3.19
N ASN A 508 33.52 2.75 2.00
CA ASN A 508 32.18 2.20 1.76
C ASN A 508 31.02 2.86 2.52
N GLY A 509 31.18 4.12 2.93
CA GLY A 509 30.17 4.85 3.69
C GLY A 509 30.08 4.46 5.17
N LEU A 510 31.08 3.77 5.70
CA LEU A 510 31.17 3.46 7.12
C LEU A 510 31.32 4.73 7.97
N GLY A 511 30.80 4.67 9.19
CA GLY A 511 30.89 5.75 10.15
C GLY A 511 32.27 5.90 10.76
N GLU A 512 32.74 7.13 10.93
CA GLU A 512 34.02 7.43 11.57
C GLU A 512 33.87 8.49 12.66
N VAL A 513 34.59 8.26 13.77
CA VAL A 513 34.79 9.21 14.85
C VAL A 513 36.27 9.38 15.15
N THR A 514 36.68 10.58 15.51
CA THR A 514 38.03 10.87 16.02
C THR A 514 37.95 11.04 17.53
N VAL A 515 38.81 10.32 18.26
CA VAL A 515 38.83 10.33 19.73
C VAL A 515 40.19 10.74 20.30
N SER A 516 40.18 11.38 21.47
CA SER A 516 41.40 11.77 22.20
C SER A 516 41.24 11.61 23.71
N GLY A 517 42.29 11.12 24.38
CA GLY A 517 42.30 10.87 25.82
C GLY A 517 41.58 9.58 26.20
N LYS A 518 40.61 9.69 27.12
CA LYS A 518 39.77 8.60 27.61
C LYS A 518 38.31 9.03 27.62
N GLY A 519 37.41 8.09 27.41
CA GLY A 519 35.98 8.36 27.39
C GLY A 519 35.18 7.17 26.85
N GLN A 520 33.94 7.44 26.48
CA GLN A 520 33.03 6.48 25.88
C GLN A 520 32.43 7.07 24.61
N VAL A 521 32.47 6.31 23.53
CA VAL A 521 31.72 6.63 22.31
C VAL A 521 30.33 6.03 22.43
N VAL A 522 29.30 6.84 22.16
CA VAL A 522 27.90 6.43 22.04
C VAL A 522 27.42 6.92 20.68
N VAL A 523 27.10 5.99 19.79
CA VAL A 523 26.53 6.26 18.47
C VAL A 523 25.15 5.64 18.40
N ASP A 524 24.19 6.40 17.88
CA ASP A 524 22.81 5.94 17.73
C ASP A 524 22.13 6.64 16.55
N TYR A 525 21.03 6.07 16.06
CA TYR A 525 20.18 6.72 15.08
C TYR A 525 19.17 7.63 15.79
N TYR A 526 19.32 8.93 15.61
CA TYR A 526 18.39 9.91 16.18
C TYR A 526 17.47 10.42 15.10
N GLU A 527 16.17 10.10 15.25
CA GLU A 527 15.14 10.63 14.37
C GLU A 527 15.21 12.16 14.27
N THR A 528 15.19 12.65 13.03
CA THR A 528 15.24 14.08 12.71
C THR A 528 13.92 14.77 13.05
N HIS A 529 13.93 16.09 13.13
CA HIS A 529 12.69 16.86 13.29
C HIS A 529 11.73 16.66 12.10
N VAL A 530 12.26 16.54 10.88
CA VAL A 530 11.44 16.29 9.68
C VAL A 530 10.75 14.94 9.77
N GLN A 531 11.49 13.89 10.15
CA GLN A 531 10.95 12.54 10.29
C GLN A 531 9.81 12.48 11.33
N LYS A 532 10.03 13.05 12.51
CA LYS A 532 9.03 13.09 13.59
C LYS A 532 7.78 13.85 13.17
N THR A 533 7.96 15.08 12.68
CA THR A 533 6.83 15.97 12.36
C THR A 533 6.03 15.45 11.17
N ALA A 534 6.68 14.92 10.13
CA ALA A 534 6.02 14.33 8.97
C ALA A 534 5.10 13.16 9.36
N ARG A 535 5.59 12.26 10.22
CA ARG A 535 4.81 11.12 10.72
C ARG A 535 3.60 11.57 11.54
N HIS A 536 3.78 12.52 12.47
CA HIS A 536 2.68 13.08 13.25
C HIS A 536 1.64 13.77 12.36
N PHE A 537 2.09 14.50 11.35
CA PHE A 537 1.19 15.22 10.46
C PHE A 537 0.33 14.27 9.61
N SER A 538 0.91 13.20 9.07
CA SER A 538 0.13 12.17 8.38
C SER A 538 -0.83 11.43 9.30
N PHE A 539 -0.42 11.13 10.54
CA PHE A 539 -1.31 10.54 11.55
C PHE A 539 -2.52 11.44 11.87
N TRP A 540 -2.30 12.72 12.17
CA TRP A 540 -3.39 13.65 12.46
C TRP A 540 -4.28 13.91 11.24
N SER A 541 -3.71 13.91 10.03
CA SER A 541 -4.48 13.97 8.79
C SER A 541 -5.44 12.78 8.66
N LEU A 542 -5.00 11.57 9.01
CA LEU A 542 -5.85 10.39 9.05
C LEU A 542 -6.97 10.54 10.07
N VAL A 543 -6.65 10.97 11.29
CA VAL A 543 -7.65 11.19 12.36
C VAL A 543 -8.73 12.18 11.91
N VAL A 544 -8.33 13.31 11.33
CA VAL A 544 -9.27 14.33 10.84
C VAL A 544 -10.16 13.79 9.72
N ILE A 545 -9.59 13.05 8.76
CA ILE A 545 -10.36 12.45 7.66
C ILE A 545 -11.36 11.42 8.19
N VAL A 546 -10.95 10.57 9.13
CA VAL A 546 -11.82 9.54 9.72
C VAL A 546 -12.95 10.17 10.54
N ILE A 547 -12.64 11.09 11.44
CA ILE A 547 -13.65 11.82 12.24
C ILE A 547 -14.60 12.57 11.31
N GLY A 548 -14.07 13.31 10.33
CA GLY A 548 -14.87 14.03 9.34
C GLY A 548 -15.80 13.10 8.56
N THR A 549 -15.33 11.90 8.21
CA THR A 549 -16.16 10.88 7.54
C THR A 549 -17.28 10.40 8.46
N ILE A 550 -16.95 10.03 9.71
CA ILE A 550 -17.91 9.54 10.72
C ILE A 550 -18.99 10.59 11.00
N LEU A 551 -18.61 11.82 11.37
CA LEU A 551 -19.56 12.92 11.67
C LEU A 551 -20.54 13.15 10.52
N SER A 552 -20.02 12.98 9.30
CA SER A 552 -20.81 13.18 8.10
C SER A 552 -21.77 12.04 7.74
N LEU A 553 -21.49 10.82 8.21
CA LEU A 553 -22.42 9.67 8.13
C LEU A 553 -23.59 9.85 9.10
N PHE A 554 -23.33 10.46 10.25
CA PHE A 554 -24.35 10.73 11.27
C PHE A 554 -25.07 12.08 11.10
N ASN A 555 -24.81 12.80 10.01
CA ASN A 555 -25.40 14.12 9.72
C ASN A 555 -25.22 15.16 10.85
N VAL A 556 -24.25 14.94 11.74
CA VAL A 556 -23.97 15.80 12.88
C VAL A 556 -23.36 17.08 12.35
N LYS A 557 -24.08 18.19 12.46
CA LYS A 557 -23.56 19.50 12.07
C LYS A 557 -22.64 20.00 13.19
N LEU A 558 -21.63 20.79 12.83
CA LEU A 558 -20.75 21.43 13.82
C LEU A 558 -21.55 22.27 14.85
N ASP A 559 -22.73 22.77 14.46
CA ASP A 559 -23.63 23.52 15.33
C ASP A 559 -24.25 22.67 16.45
N ASP A 560 -24.36 21.36 16.29
CA ASP A 560 -24.85 20.45 17.34
C ASP A 560 -23.81 20.33 18.47
N PHE A 561 -22.52 20.37 18.14
CA PHE A 561 -21.44 20.47 19.13
C PHE A 561 -21.39 21.83 19.81
N LYS A 562 -21.65 22.93 19.09
CA LYS A 562 -21.77 24.26 19.73
C LYS A 562 -22.94 24.30 20.72
N LYS A 563 -24.07 23.69 20.39
CA LYS A 563 -25.22 23.56 21.31
C LYS A 563 -24.88 22.70 22.53
N LEU A 564 -24.17 21.58 22.34
CA LEU A 564 -23.73 20.72 23.44
C LEU A 564 -22.70 21.43 24.34
N TYR A 565 -21.73 22.13 23.75
CA TYR A 565 -20.72 22.92 24.48
C TYR A 565 -21.34 24.11 25.22
N ALA A 566 -22.35 24.79 24.63
CA ALA A 566 -23.11 25.83 25.30
C ALA A 566 -23.94 25.30 26.49
N LYS A 567 -24.36 24.03 26.44
CA LYS A 567 -25.07 23.35 27.52
C LYS A 567 -24.14 22.90 28.66
N ILE A 568 -22.85 22.71 28.38
CA ILE A 568 -21.82 22.25 29.33
C ILE A 568 -21.03 23.41 29.94
N LYS A 569 -21.10 24.62 29.36
CA LYS A 569 -20.46 25.80 29.95
C LYS A 569 -21.21 26.19 31.25
N PRO A 570 -20.53 26.27 32.40
CA PRO A 570 -21.19 26.69 33.65
C PRO A 570 -21.70 28.12 33.46
N LYS A 571 -22.97 28.36 33.80
CA LYS A 571 -23.51 29.72 33.93
C LYS A 571 -22.66 30.44 34.96
N GLN A 572 -22.05 31.57 34.58
CA GLN A 572 -21.53 32.50 35.59
C GLN A 572 -22.71 32.99 36.41
N GLU A 573 -22.83 32.51 37.64
CA GLU A 573 -23.76 33.05 38.63
C GLU A 573 -23.28 34.45 39.03
N THR A 574 -24.09 35.45 38.68
CA THR A 574 -24.07 36.75 39.32
C THR A 574 -24.40 36.59 40.79
N ALA A 575 -23.40 36.82 41.65
CA ALA A 575 -23.54 36.83 43.09
C ALA A 575 -24.60 37.85 43.54
N LYS A 576 -25.59 37.39 44.30
CA LYS A 576 -26.28 38.18 45.32
C LYS A 576 -26.28 37.40 46.62
N THR A 577 -25.68 38.05 47.61
CA THR A 577 -25.54 37.74 49.02
C THR A 577 -26.90 37.55 49.71
N GLU A 578 -27.03 36.56 50.60
CA GLU A 578 -27.49 36.73 52.01
C GLU A 578 -27.65 35.39 52.77
N SER A 579 -26.92 35.31 53.88
CA SER A 579 -27.16 34.64 55.19
C SER A 579 -27.84 33.26 55.32
N GLU A 580 -27.01 32.29 55.75
CA GLU A 580 -27.13 31.40 56.93
C GLU A 580 -28.50 30.88 57.43
N GLU A 581 -28.71 29.57 57.18
CA GLU A 581 -28.88 28.50 58.19
C GLU A 581 -30.22 28.32 58.97
N PRO A 582 -30.51 27.14 59.57
CA PRO A 582 -31.34 26.10 58.94
C PRO A 582 -32.47 25.58 59.87
N LYS A 583 -33.33 24.66 59.37
CA LYS A 583 -33.73 23.41 60.08
C LYS A 583 -34.95 22.70 59.47
N GLU A 584 -34.81 21.36 59.45
CA GLU A 584 -35.81 20.31 59.75
C GLU A 584 -37.10 20.26 58.90
N ALA A 585 -37.75 19.13 58.65
CA ALA A 585 -37.51 17.69 58.68
C ALA A 585 -38.89 17.11 58.31
N ASP A 586 -38.91 15.90 57.75
CA ASP A 586 -40.06 14.99 57.72
C ASP A 586 -41.28 15.40 56.86
N GLU A 587 -42.03 14.51 56.21
CA GLU A 587 -42.04 13.05 56.14
C GLU A 587 -43.03 12.68 55.03
N SER A 588 -42.87 11.47 54.46
CA SER A 588 -43.96 10.62 53.90
C SER A 588 -44.64 11.11 52.59
N THR A 589 -45.04 10.27 51.63
CA THR A 589 -45.21 8.82 51.57
C THR A 589 -45.28 8.39 50.10
N GLU A 590 -45.04 7.09 49.91
CA GLU A 590 -45.26 6.23 48.74
C GLU A 590 -46.48 6.56 47.87
N SER A 591 -46.38 6.36 46.54
CA SER A 591 -46.84 5.12 45.87
C SER A 591 -46.87 5.22 44.33
N THR A 592 -46.33 4.17 43.72
CA THR A 592 -46.74 3.42 42.51
C THR A 592 -48.16 3.71 42.01
N GLU A 593 -48.57 3.54 40.75
CA GLU A 593 -48.13 2.75 39.59
C GLU A 593 -49.08 3.12 38.42
N SER A 594 -48.65 2.79 37.18
CA SER A 594 -49.49 2.32 36.04
C SER A 594 -50.65 3.25 35.54
N THR A 595 -51.20 3.18 34.32
CA THR A 595 -51.27 2.19 33.25
C THR A 595 -51.82 2.90 31.98
N GLU A 596 -51.57 2.29 30.81
CA GLU A 596 -52.48 2.17 29.64
C GLU A 596 -53.02 3.42 28.90
N SER A 597 -52.65 3.58 27.62
CA SER A 597 -53.43 3.23 26.41
C SER A 597 -54.37 4.39 26.01
N THR A 598 -54.71 4.71 24.77
CA THR A 598 -54.98 3.94 23.56
C THR A 598 -55.18 4.96 22.41
N GLU A 599 -54.96 4.52 21.16
CA GLU A 599 -55.74 4.83 19.94
C GLU A 599 -56.00 6.30 19.48
N SER A 600 -55.49 6.67 18.30
CA SER A 600 -56.22 6.82 17.00
C SER A 600 -56.89 8.22 16.90
N THR A 601 -57.10 8.91 15.78
CA THR A 601 -57.25 8.59 14.35
C THR A 601 -57.22 9.95 13.60
N GLU A 602 -57.01 9.93 12.28
CA GLU A 602 -57.58 10.87 11.28
C GLU A 602 -57.19 12.36 11.33
N SER A 603 -57.20 13.17 10.27
CA SER A 603 -57.34 13.05 8.81
C SER A 603 -57.26 14.50 8.26
N THR A 604 -56.95 14.65 6.96
CA THR A 604 -57.39 15.76 6.05
C THR A 604 -56.94 17.19 6.39
N GLU A 605 -56.77 18.19 5.52
CA GLU A 605 -57.04 18.52 4.11
C GLU A 605 -56.29 19.88 3.88
N SER A 606 -55.56 20.09 2.79
CA SER A 606 -55.95 20.75 1.53
C SER A 606 -55.58 22.25 1.41
N THR A 607 -55.22 22.63 0.17
CA THR A 607 -55.36 23.95 -0.49
C THR A 607 -54.54 25.13 0.06
N GLU A 608 -54.01 26.09 -0.70
CA GLU A 608 -54.22 26.61 -2.06
C GLU A 608 -53.03 27.59 -2.34
N SER A 609 -52.49 27.70 -3.57
CA SER A 609 -52.56 28.88 -4.48
C SER A 609 -51.94 30.19 -3.92
N THR A 610 -51.30 31.13 -4.64
CA THR A 610 -51.26 31.51 -6.06
C THR A 610 -50.16 32.57 -6.27
N GLU A 611 -49.55 32.55 -7.45
CA GLU A 611 -49.26 33.67 -8.37
C GLU A 611 -48.43 34.94 -8.07
N SER A 612 -47.89 35.39 -9.21
CA SER A 612 -47.48 36.74 -9.65
C SER A 612 -45.98 37.07 -9.50
N THR A 613 -45.16 36.95 -10.55
CA THR A 613 -45.04 37.69 -11.83
C THR A 613 -44.29 39.02 -11.76
N THR A 614 -43.32 39.12 -12.67
CA THR A 614 -42.95 40.29 -13.50
C THR A 614 -42.17 41.44 -12.83
N ASP A 615 -41.23 42.13 -13.47
CA ASP A 615 -40.83 42.21 -14.87
C ASP A 615 -39.47 42.93 -15.00
N SER A 616 -38.92 42.91 -16.23
CA SER A 616 -38.12 43.98 -16.87
C SER A 616 -36.68 44.22 -16.34
N SER A 617 -35.69 44.63 -17.12
CA SER A 617 -35.47 44.91 -18.56
C SER A 617 -33.97 45.31 -18.66
N VAL A 618 -33.18 44.81 -19.63
CA VAL A 618 -32.82 45.41 -20.94
C VAL A 618 -31.45 46.13 -20.96
N ASP A 619 -30.82 46.02 -22.14
CA ASP A 619 -29.69 46.74 -22.73
C ASP A 619 -28.25 46.24 -22.47
N SER A 620 -27.60 45.63 -23.49
CA SER A 620 -26.87 46.23 -24.65
C SER A 620 -25.44 46.62 -24.23
N GLU A 621 -24.35 46.54 -24.98
CA GLU A 621 -24.05 46.45 -26.41
C GLU A 621 -22.54 46.07 -26.55
N ASN A 622 -22.18 45.26 -27.55
CA ASN A 622 -21.07 45.44 -28.50
C ASN A 622 -19.65 45.87 -28.05
N LYS A 623 -18.61 45.06 -28.32
CA LYS A 623 -17.45 45.42 -29.19
C LYS A 623 -16.37 44.34 -29.36
N SER A 624 -15.73 44.44 -30.51
CA SER A 624 -14.76 43.61 -31.22
C SER A 624 -13.27 43.77 -30.86
N LYS A 625 -12.44 42.83 -31.36
CA LYS A 625 -10.95 42.84 -31.56
C LYS A 625 -10.14 42.68 -30.26
N GLU A 626 -9.14 41.81 -30.14
CA GLU A 626 -8.05 41.34 -31.03
C GLU A 626 -7.79 39.83 -30.89
#